data_AF-A0A8T3DJJ0-F1
#
_entry.id   AF-A0A8T3DJJ0-F1
#
_cell.length_a   1.000
_cell.length_b   1.000
_cell.length_c   1.000
_cell.angle_alpha   90.00
_cell.angle_beta   90.00
_cell.angle_gamma   90.00
#
_symmetry.space_group_name_H-M   'P 1'
#
loop_
_entity.id
_entity.type
_entity.pdbx_description
1 polymer ?
#
loop_
_entity_poly.entity_id
_entity_poly.type
_entity_poly.pdbx_seq_one_letter_code
_entity_poly.pdbx_strand_id
1 'polypeptide(L)'
;MYKLSKSISRLRIKCKNEAKGCTATFPLSEEFCHSAGCQFEPVACPHQGCSAQVLRRDLEAHAQRCEHWRQLCPMGCGTLLSLQTQAQHNCYRQLRQEYEAQRQTHRAIAAALQRKMRKMQNTMAHMKRQIGLICESLEVMDSQEEAETTGEASSSTSSSSSS
;
A
#
# COMPACT_ATOMS: atom_id res chain seq x y z
N MET A 1 -53.39 49.66 6.19
CA MET A 1 -52.89 48.44 5.51
C MET A 1 -52.41 47.34 6.46
N TYR A 2 -51.78 47.65 7.61
CA TYR A 2 -51.24 46.64 8.56
C TYR A 2 -52.25 45.61 9.08
N LYS A 3 -53.50 46.00 9.34
CA LYS A 3 -54.55 45.07 9.83
C LYS A 3 -54.90 43.97 8.83
N LEU A 4 -54.89 44.28 7.53
CA LEU A 4 -55.24 43.33 6.48
C LEU A 4 -54.12 42.31 6.28
N SER A 5 -52.86 42.74 6.24
CA SER A 5 -51.71 41.84 6.09
C SER A 5 -51.64 40.83 7.23
N LYS A 6 -51.88 41.26 8.48
CA LYS A 6 -51.90 40.38 9.65
C LYS A 6 -53.00 39.33 9.60
N SER A 7 -54.16 39.66 9.03
CA SER A 7 -55.26 38.71 8.84
C SER A 7 -54.98 37.72 7.72
N ILE A 8 -54.42 38.18 6.60
CA ILE A 8 -54.00 37.34 5.47
C ILE A 8 -52.93 36.32 5.93
N SER A 9 -51.94 36.75 6.71
CA SER A 9 -50.88 35.87 7.24
C SER A 9 -51.40 34.70 8.10
N ARG A 10 -52.54 34.87 8.77
CA ARG A 10 -53.15 33.84 9.63
C ARG A 10 -54.10 32.90 8.89
N LEU A 11 -54.37 33.15 7.61
CA LEU A 11 -55.20 32.26 6.81
C LEU A 11 -54.56 30.89 6.76
N ARG A 12 -55.35 29.87 7.07
CA ARG A 12 -54.92 28.48 7.00
C ARG A 12 -54.95 28.04 5.54
N ILE A 13 -53.81 27.63 5.02
CA ILE A 13 -53.65 27.12 3.67
C ILE A 13 -53.22 25.66 3.70
N LYS A 14 -53.55 24.91 2.66
CA LYS A 14 -53.05 23.54 2.45
C LYS A 14 -51.68 23.58 1.78
N CYS A 15 -50.89 22.56 2.02
CA CYS A 15 -49.61 22.41 1.34
C CYS A 15 -49.78 22.27 -0.18
N LYS A 16 -48.92 22.93 -0.96
CA LYS A 16 -48.82 22.77 -2.43
C LYS A 16 -48.62 21.31 -2.88
N ASN A 17 -48.05 20.46 -2.01
CA ASN A 17 -47.82 19.04 -2.26
C ASN A 17 -48.97 18.14 -1.76
N GLU A 18 -50.17 18.68 -1.55
CA GLU A 18 -51.36 17.89 -1.21
C GLU A 18 -51.61 16.77 -2.24
N ALA A 19 -51.46 17.07 -3.53
CA ALA A 19 -51.57 16.08 -4.61
C ALA A 19 -50.56 14.92 -4.52
N LYS A 20 -49.45 15.10 -3.77
CA LYS A 20 -48.42 14.08 -3.53
C LYS A 20 -48.59 13.37 -2.19
N GLY A 21 -49.60 13.74 -1.39
CA GLY A 21 -49.91 13.13 -0.11
C GLY A 21 -49.62 13.97 1.12
N CYS A 22 -49.22 15.25 0.98
CA CYS A 22 -49.05 16.12 2.14
C CYS A 22 -50.40 16.63 2.67
N THR A 23 -50.82 16.18 3.86
CA THR A 23 -52.08 16.61 4.48
C THR A 23 -51.94 17.85 5.38
N ALA A 24 -50.77 18.47 5.41
CA ALA A 24 -50.49 19.60 6.30
C ALA A 24 -51.32 20.83 5.92
N THR A 25 -51.88 21.47 6.95
CA THR A 25 -52.57 22.75 6.85
C THR A 25 -51.99 23.69 7.89
N PHE A 26 -51.52 24.87 7.48
CA PHE A 26 -50.76 25.81 8.32
C PHE A 26 -51.08 27.26 7.95
N PRO A 27 -50.77 28.25 8.82
CA PRO A 27 -50.92 29.66 8.48
C PRO A 27 -50.06 30.04 7.28
N LEU A 28 -50.54 30.92 6.40
CA LEU A 28 -49.79 31.42 5.25
C LEU A 28 -48.39 31.96 5.64
N SER A 29 -48.24 32.55 6.83
CA SER A 29 -46.94 33.00 7.34
C SER A 29 -45.88 31.90 7.51
N GLU A 30 -46.29 30.64 7.66
CA GLU A 30 -45.41 29.49 7.91
C GLU A 30 -45.13 28.67 6.65
N GLU A 31 -45.60 29.10 5.48
CA GLU A 31 -45.41 28.38 4.21
C GLU A 31 -43.94 28.09 3.90
N PHE A 32 -43.07 29.08 4.11
CA PHE A 32 -41.64 28.91 3.90
C PHE A 32 -41.05 27.85 4.84
N CYS A 33 -41.36 27.92 6.14
CA CYS A 33 -40.90 26.96 7.13
C CYS A 33 -41.36 25.53 6.79
N HIS A 34 -42.62 25.36 6.39
CA HIS A 34 -43.13 24.05 5.99
C HIS A 34 -42.45 23.54 4.70
N SER A 35 -42.39 24.36 3.65
CA SER A 35 -41.81 23.94 2.36
C SER A 35 -40.34 23.51 2.48
N ALA A 36 -39.56 24.18 3.32
CA ALA A 36 -38.18 23.84 3.62
C ALA A 36 -38.03 22.39 4.14
N GLY A 37 -38.98 21.92 4.96
CA GLY A 37 -38.97 20.60 5.57
C GLY A 37 -40.00 19.60 5.03
N CYS A 38 -40.79 19.97 4.02
CA CYS A 38 -41.89 19.12 3.54
C CYS A 38 -41.36 17.80 3.00
N GLN A 39 -41.80 16.69 3.59
CA GLN A 39 -41.37 15.35 3.20
C GLN A 39 -41.84 14.97 1.78
N PHE A 40 -42.89 15.62 1.29
CA PHE A 40 -43.48 15.40 -0.04
C PHE A 40 -42.97 16.39 -1.10
N GLU A 41 -41.98 17.22 -0.77
CA GLU A 41 -41.28 18.03 -1.76
C GLU A 41 -40.43 17.10 -2.65
N PRO A 42 -40.53 17.20 -3.98
CA PRO A 42 -39.59 16.55 -4.88
C PRO A 42 -38.23 17.19 -4.76
N VAL A 43 -37.21 16.38 -4.57
CA VAL A 43 -35.82 16.79 -4.49
C VAL A 43 -35.02 16.00 -5.53
N ALA A 44 -34.06 16.66 -6.16
CA ALA A 44 -33.13 16.00 -7.05
C ALA A 44 -32.18 15.11 -6.24
N CYS A 45 -31.81 13.96 -6.80
CA CYS A 45 -30.76 13.12 -6.22
C CYS A 45 -29.43 13.89 -6.18
N PRO A 46 -28.70 13.89 -5.05
CA PRO A 46 -27.41 14.57 -4.94
C PRO A 46 -26.27 13.84 -5.64
N HIS A 47 -26.48 12.60 -6.11
CA HIS A 47 -25.45 11.83 -6.79
C HIS A 47 -25.26 12.32 -8.23
N GLN A 48 -24.02 12.67 -8.56
CA GLN A 48 -23.65 13.16 -9.90
C GLN A 48 -24.02 12.14 -10.98
N GLY A 49 -24.74 12.59 -12.00
CA GLY A 49 -25.25 11.77 -13.10
C GLY A 49 -26.64 11.17 -12.86
N CYS A 50 -27.17 11.21 -11.63
CA CYS A 50 -28.54 10.80 -11.38
C CYS A 50 -29.51 11.96 -11.66
N SER A 51 -30.36 11.81 -12.67
CA SER A 51 -31.42 12.78 -13.00
C SER A 51 -32.75 12.53 -12.27
N ALA A 52 -32.77 11.60 -11.31
CA ALA A 52 -34.00 11.25 -10.60
C ALA A 52 -34.47 12.39 -9.68
N GLN A 53 -35.78 12.66 -9.74
CA GLN A 53 -36.48 13.44 -8.71
C GLN A 53 -37.29 12.49 -7.84
N VAL A 54 -37.03 12.51 -6.55
CA VAL A 54 -37.68 11.66 -5.55
C VAL A 54 -38.29 12.52 -4.45
N LEU A 55 -39.30 12.01 -3.75
CA LEU A 55 -39.81 12.71 -2.58
C LEU A 55 -38.73 12.75 -1.51
N ARG A 56 -38.64 13.85 -0.76
CA ARG A 56 -37.66 14.00 0.33
C ARG A 56 -37.68 12.82 1.32
N ARG A 57 -38.86 12.27 1.64
CA ARG A 57 -38.99 11.06 2.48
C ARG A 57 -38.34 9.80 1.90
N ASP A 58 -38.30 9.68 0.58
CA ASP A 58 -37.83 8.48 -0.11
C ASP A 58 -36.38 8.65 -0.62
N LEU A 59 -35.78 9.83 -0.41
CA LEU A 59 -34.41 10.15 -0.85
C LEU A 59 -33.37 9.18 -0.28
N GLU A 60 -33.47 8.84 1.00
CA GLU A 60 -32.55 7.91 1.66
C GLU A 60 -32.65 6.50 1.04
N ALA A 61 -33.86 6.01 0.86
CA ALA A 61 -34.10 4.69 0.24
C ALA A 61 -33.68 4.66 -1.24
N HIS A 62 -33.73 5.81 -1.93
CA HIS A 62 -33.15 5.95 -3.27
C HIS A 62 -31.62 5.95 -3.22
N ALA A 63 -31.00 6.72 -2.33
CA ALA A 63 -29.53 6.82 -2.22
C ALA A 63 -28.87 5.46 -2.00
N GLN A 64 -29.48 4.62 -1.16
CA GLN A 64 -29.02 3.24 -0.89
C GLN A 64 -29.08 2.30 -2.11
N ARG A 65 -29.84 2.65 -3.14
CA ARG A 65 -30.01 1.85 -4.36
C ARG A 65 -29.64 2.61 -5.62
N CYS A 66 -29.04 3.80 -5.48
CA CYS A 66 -28.73 4.65 -6.60
C CYS A 66 -27.57 4.05 -7.40
N GLU A 67 -27.77 3.78 -8.67
CA GLU A 67 -26.73 3.25 -9.56
C GLU A 67 -25.54 4.23 -9.74
N HIS A 68 -25.81 5.51 -9.52
CA HIS A 68 -24.82 6.60 -9.58
C HIS A 68 -24.10 6.80 -8.24
N TRP A 69 -24.42 6.01 -7.21
CA TRP A 69 -23.68 6.05 -5.96
C TRP A 69 -22.22 5.67 -6.22
N ARG A 70 -21.32 6.53 -5.73
CA ARG A 70 -19.87 6.36 -5.82
C ARG A 70 -19.24 6.82 -4.53
N GLN A 71 -18.32 6.02 -3.99
CA GLN A 71 -17.56 6.39 -2.80
C GLN A 71 -16.15 5.82 -2.91
N LEU A 72 -15.15 6.57 -2.46
CA LEU A 72 -13.82 6.00 -2.26
C LEU A 72 -13.86 4.91 -1.17
N CYS A 73 -13.01 3.89 -1.34
CA CYS A 73 -12.88 2.84 -0.35
C CYS A 73 -12.59 3.45 1.03
N PRO A 74 -13.39 3.12 2.06
CA PRO A 74 -13.26 3.71 3.39
C PRO A 74 -11.93 3.36 4.06
N MET A 75 -11.25 2.31 3.60
CA MET A 75 -9.93 1.92 4.09
C MET A 75 -8.78 2.68 3.43
N GLY A 76 -9.07 3.61 2.50
CA GLY A 76 -8.07 4.49 1.91
C GLY A 76 -7.21 3.87 0.80
N CYS A 77 -7.62 2.75 0.20
CA CYS A 77 -6.87 2.14 -0.92
C CYS A 77 -7.02 2.90 -2.25
N GLY A 78 -7.80 3.99 -2.29
CA GLY A 78 -8.01 4.83 -3.48
C GLY A 78 -8.97 4.26 -4.53
N THR A 79 -9.50 3.05 -4.36
CA THR A 79 -10.47 2.48 -5.30
C THR A 79 -11.83 3.16 -5.17
N LEU A 80 -12.41 3.59 -6.30
CA LEU A 80 -13.77 4.11 -6.35
C LEU A 80 -14.76 2.94 -6.40
N LEU A 81 -15.61 2.85 -5.38
CA LEU A 81 -16.62 1.81 -5.23
C LEU A 81 -17.96 2.30 -5.79
N SER A 82 -18.65 1.40 -6.48
CA SER A 82 -20.06 1.52 -6.84
C SER A 82 -20.88 0.59 -5.95
N LEU A 83 -22.21 0.72 -6.01
CA LEU A 83 -23.10 -0.15 -5.23
C LEU A 83 -22.87 -1.65 -5.51
N GLN A 84 -22.53 -1.99 -6.76
CA GLN A 84 -22.25 -3.36 -7.18
C GLN A 84 -20.89 -3.86 -6.71
N THR A 85 -19.86 -2.99 -6.70
CA THR A 85 -18.49 -3.41 -6.38
C THR A 85 -18.16 -3.33 -4.91
N GLN A 86 -18.87 -2.52 -4.12
CA GLN A 86 -18.59 -2.31 -2.70
C GLN A 86 -18.60 -3.63 -1.89
N ALA A 87 -19.59 -4.49 -2.11
CA ALA A 87 -19.73 -5.75 -1.36
C ALA A 87 -18.63 -6.77 -1.69
N GLN A 88 -18.09 -6.73 -2.91
CA GLN A 88 -17.05 -7.65 -3.38
C GLN A 88 -15.63 -7.11 -3.16
N HIS A 89 -15.50 -5.81 -2.89
CA HIS A 89 -14.21 -5.16 -2.73
C HIS A 89 -13.55 -5.56 -1.40
N ASN A 90 -12.35 -6.14 -1.50
CA ASN A 90 -11.51 -6.46 -0.35
C ASN A 90 -10.09 -5.98 -0.62
N CYS A 91 -9.81 -4.71 -0.30
CA CYS A 91 -8.49 -4.10 -0.47
C CYS A 91 -7.40 -4.83 0.31
N TYR A 92 -7.75 -5.40 1.46
CA TYR A 92 -6.79 -6.11 2.31
C TYR A 92 -6.25 -7.38 1.64
N ARG A 93 -7.09 -8.09 0.87
CA ARG A 93 -6.68 -9.30 0.15
C ARG A 93 -5.58 -8.99 -0.86
N GLN A 94 -5.74 -7.94 -1.66
CA GLN A 94 -4.74 -7.54 -2.65
C GLN A 94 -3.44 -7.10 -1.98
N LEU A 95 -3.54 -6.23 -0.97
CA LEU A 95 -2.38 -5.77 -0.20
C LEU A 95 -1.62 -6.93 0.46
N ARG A 96 -2.35 -7.89 1.02
CA ARG A 96 -1.77 -9.07 1.65
C ARG A 96 -1.04 -9.95 0.63
N GLN A 97 -1.60 -10.15 -0.56
CA GLN A 97 -0.95 -10.92 -1.63
C GLN A 97 0.35 -10.27 -2.08
N GLU A 98 0.34 -8.95 -2.30
CA GLU A 98 1.54 -8.18 -2.66
C GLU A 98 2.61 -8.28 -1.58
N TYR A 99 2.21 -8.09 -0.32
CA TYR A 99 3.11 -8.22 0.82
C TYR A 99 3.72 -9.62 0.94
N GLU A 100 2.91 -10.67 0.78
CA GLU A 100 3.39 -12.06 0.84
C GLU A 100 4.34 -12.37 -0.32
N ALA A 101 4.02 -11.94 -1.54
CA ALA A 101 4.90 -12.08 -2.69
C ALA A 101 6.24 -11.37 -2.48
N GLN A 102 6.22 -10.12 -2.02
CA GLN A 102 7.43 -9.36 -1.70
C GLN A 102 8.25 -10.03 -0.59
N ARG A 103 7.59 -10.58 0.42
CA ARG A 103 8.28 -11.31 1.49
C ARG A 103 8.96 -12.58 0.97
N GLN A 104 8.33 -13.29 0.03
CA GLN A 104 8.92 -14.47 -0.61
C GLN A 104 10.13 -14.12 -1.47
N THR A 105 10.06 -13.05 -2.27
CA THR A 105 11.20 -12.60 -3.09
C THR A 105 12.38 -12.21 -2.22
N HIS A 106 12.16 -11.43 -1.15
CA HIS A 106 13.21 -11.04 -0.21
C HIS A 106 13.87 -12.27 0.45
N ARG A 107 13.08 -13.27 0.83
CA ARG A 107 13.60 -14.54 1.38
C ARG A 107 14.43 -15.32 0.37
N ALA A 108 13.98 -15.41 -0.88
CA ALA A 108 14.72 -16.11 -1.94
C ALA A 108 16.07 -15.43 -2.22
N ILE A 109 16.08 -14.09 -2.28
CA ILE A 109 17.30 -13.28 -2.45
C ILE A 109 18.25 -13.51 -1.27
N ALA A 110 17.78 -13.42 -0.03
CA ALA A 110 18.58 -13.66 1.16
C ALA A 110 19.21 -15.07 1.16
N ALA A 111 18.42 -16.10 0.84
CA ALA A 111 18.92 -17.47 0.73
C ALA A 111 19.98 -17.62 -0.37
N ALA A 112 19.78 -16.97 -1.53
CA ALA A 112 20.76 -16.97 -2.61
C ALA A 112 22.07 -16.27 -2.22
N LEU A 113 21.99 -15.12 -1.56
CA LEU A 113 23.15 -14.39 -1.03
C LEU A 113 23.91 -15.23 -0.01
N GLN A 114 23.21 -15.84 0.95
CA GLN A 114 23.83 -16.73 1.93
C GLN A 114 24.55 -17.91 1.28
N ARG A 115 23.99 -18.52 0.22
CA ARG A 115 24.66 -19.58 -0.55
C ARG A 115 25.93 -19.08 -1.23
N LYS A 116 25.90 -17.88 -1.84
CA LYS A 116 27.09 -17.28 -2.46
C LYS A 116 28.16 -16.97 -1.42
N MET A 117 27.78 -16.42 -0.26
CA MET A 117 28.71 -16.16 0.84
C MET A 117 29.37 -17.44 1.35
N ARG A 118 28.61 -18.52 1.53
CA ARG A 118 29.18 -19.83 1.92
C ARG A 118 30.17 -20.36 0.89
N LYS A 119 29.85 -20.28 -0.41
CA LYS A 119 30.79 -20.66 -1.48
C LYS A 119 32.08 -19.84 -1.39
N MET A 120 31.96 -18.52 -1.24
CA MET A 120 33.10 -17.61 -1.12
C MET A 120 33.95 -17.93 0.13
N GLN A 121 33.32 -18.23 1.28
CA GLN A 121 34.02 -18.63 2.49
C GLN A 121 34.78 -19.95 2.29
N ASN A 122 34.17 -20.94 1.64
CA ASN A 122 34.83 -22.22 1.34
C ASN A 122 36.01 -22.04 0.39
N THR A 123 35.86 -21.23 -0.67
CA THR A 123 36.97 -20.95 -1.60
C THR A 123 38.09 -20.18 -0.92
N MET A 124 37.77 -19.20 -0.06
CA MET A 124 38.78 -18.48 0.73
C MET A 124 39.51 -19.41 1.70
N ALA A 125 38.81 -20.32 2.36
CA ALA A 125 39.43 -21.31 3.23
C ALA A 125 40.36 -22.26 2.47
N HIS A 126 39.96 -22.71 1.27
CA HIS A 126 40.81 -23.53 0.40
C HIS A 126 42.05 -22.76 -0.04
N MET A 127 41.88 -21.53 -0.54
CA MET A 127 42.99 -20.68 -0.97
C MET A 127 43.97 -20.43 0.17
N LYS A 128 43.47 -20.12 1.38
CA LYS A 128 44.31 -19.94 2.57
C LYS A 128 45.14 -21.20 2.90
N ARG A 129 44.56 -22.39 2.76
CA ARG A 129 45.30 -23.67 2.95
C ARG A 129 46.36 -23.87 1.88
N GLN A 130 46.04 -23.62 0.62
CA GLN A 130 47.03 -23.74 -0.47
C GLN A 130 48.19 -22.78 -0.28
N ILE A 131 47.92 -21.52 0.07
CA ILE A 131 48.96 -20.53 0.37
C ILE A 131 49.84 -21.03 1.53
N GLY A 132 49.23 -21.54 2.60
CA GLY A 132 49.98 -22.11 3.73
C GLY A 132 50.93 -23.24 3.32
N LEU A 133 50.46 -24.19 2.50
CA LEU A 133 51.29 -25.29 2.00
C LEU A 133 52.43 -24.80 1.10
N ILE A 134 52.17 -23.80 0.25
CA ILE A 134 53.20 -23.20 -0.60
C ILE A 134 54.26 -22.52 0.25
N CYS A 135 53.87 -21.72 1.26
CA CYS A 135 54.81 -21.07 2.18
C CYS A 135 55.68 -22.11 2.91
N GLU A 136 55.09 -23.16 3.46
CA GLU A 136 55.82 -24.24 4.13
C GLU A 136 56.78 -24.98 3.18
N SER A 137 56.37 -25.18 1.92
CA SER A 137 57.24 -25.80 0.91
C SER A 137 58.45 -24.92 0.57
N LEU A 138 58.25 -23.61 0.47
CA LEU A 138 59.33 -22.65 0.22
C LEU A 138 60.31 -22.57 1.40
N GLU A 139 59.82 -22.61 2.64
CA GLU A 139 60.67 -22.65 3.85
C GLU A 139 61.59 -23.89 3.91
N VAL A 140 61.10 -25.04 3.45
CA VAL A 140 61.88 -26.29 3.35
C VAL A 140 62.93 -26.21 2.23
N MET A 141 62.60 -25.57 1.10
CA MET A 141 63.55 -25.35 -0.01
C MET A 141 64.71 -24.44 0.43
N ASP A 142 64.43 -23.32 1.10
CA ASP A 142 65.46 -22.43 1.65
C ASP A 142 66.38 -23.16 2.66
N SER A 143 65.81 -24.06 3.47
CA SER A 143 66.57 -24.84 4.46
C SER A 143 67.46 -25.92 3.83
N GLN A 144 67.13 -26.41 2.63
CA GLN A 144 67.94 -27.38 1.89
C GLN A 144 69.08 -26.71 1.13
N GLU A 145 68.86 -25.52 0.57
CA GLU A 145 69.92 -24.73 -0.08
C GLU A 145 70.99 -24.24 0.92
N GLU A 146 70.60 -23.88 2.16
CA GLU A 146 71.55 -23.55 3.24
C GLU A 146 72.36 -24.77 3.73
N ALA A 147 71.83 -25.98 3.61
CA ALA A 147 72.54 -27.23 3.96
C ALA A 147 73.50 -27.71 2.86
N GLU A 148 73.18 -27.47 1.58
CA GLU A 148 74.08 -27.80 0.46
C GLU A 148 75.21 -26.77 0.30
N THR A 149 74.94 -25.47 0.52
CA THR A 149 75.96 -24.41 0.49
C THR A 149 77.00 -24.52 1.62
N THR A 150 76.60 -25.06 2.77
CA THR A 150 77.53 -25.38 3.88
C THR A 150 78.31 -26.69 3.63
N GLY A 151 77.80 -27.59 2.79
CA GLY A 151 78.50 -28.79 2.34
C GLY A 151 79.61 -28.52 1.32
N GLU A 152 79.40 -27.59 0.38
CA GLU A 152 80.37 -27.25 -0.67
C GLU A 152 81.45 -26.23 -0.24
N ALA A 153 81.19 -25.42 0.80
CA ALA A 153 82.22 -24.54 1.39
C ALA A 153 83.37 -25.30 2.09
N SER A 154 83.18 -26.60 2.38
CA SER A 154 84.18 -27.45 3.03
C SER A 154 85.25 -28.02 2.07
N SER A 155 85.04 -27.94 0.75
CA SER A 155 85.88 -28.62 -0.25
C SER A 155 86.76 -27.68 -1.10
N SER A 156 86.72 -26.35 -0.87
CA SER A 156 87.42 -25.36 -1.70
C SER A 156 88.60 -24.62 -1.04
N THR A 157 89.08 -25.05 0.13
CA THR A 157 90.26 -24.43 0.79
C THR A 157 91.45 -25.39 0.96
N SER A 158 92.05 -25.84 -0.15
CA SER A 158 93.42 -26.38 -0.11
C SER A 158 94.11 -26.31 -1.47
N SER A 159 94.68 -25.15 -1.84
CA SER A 159 95.91 -25.08 -2.66
C SER A 159 96.35 -23.63 -2.91
N SER A 160 97.05 -23.05 -1.96
CA SER A 160 97.97 -21.93 -2.23
C SER A 160 99.13 -21.98 -1.24
N SER A 161 100.19 -22.69 -1.61
CA SER A 161 101.54 -22.59 -1.03
C SER A 161 102.54 -23.30 -1.95
N SER A 162 103.44 -22.53 -2.59
CA SER A 162 104.90 -22.75 -2.66
C SER A 162 105.52 -22.34 -4.00
N SER A 163 106.44 -21.37 -3.89
CA SER A 163 107.69 -21.16 -4.66
C SER A 163 107.62 -20.58 -6.08
#